data_AF-A0ABC8THJ2-F1
#
_entry.id   AF-A0ABC8THJ2-F1
#
_cell.length_a   1.000
_cell.length_b   1.000
_cell.length_c   1.000
_cell.angle_alpha   90.00
_cell.angle_beta   90.00
_cell.angle_gamma   90.00
#
_symmetry.space_group_name_H-M   'P 1'
#
loop_
_entity.id
_entity.type
_entity.pdbx_description
1 polymer ?
#
loop_
_entity_poly.entity_id
_entity_poly.type
_entity_poly.pdbx_seq_one_letter_code
_entity_poly.pdbx_strand_id
1 'polypeptide(L)'
;MTDIEQSSNYKESVPKLKVIKDPELRERHLGDLQGLSLREAAKKSRKAHQAFVSHSPDQEIPGGGESLDQLYQRCTSSLERIGKKHRGERVVVVTHRGVIRALYKWASLVGRSAGKILSTSISKFHFSDGKWTLQSWGDVNHLRTR
;
A
#
# COMPACT_ATOMS: atom_id res chain seq x y z
N MET A 1 -20.25 3.95 3.12
CA MET A 1 -20.81 4.96 4.04
C MET A 1 -21.04 4.21 5.33
N THR A 2 -20.19 4.44 6.33
CA THR A 2 -20.34 3.84 7.65
C THR A 2 -19.79 4.84 8.65
N ASP A 3 -20.67 5.23 9.56
CA ASP A 3 -20.51 6.28 10.55
C ASP A 3 -19.41 5.94 11.57
N ILE A 4 -18.68 6.97 11.99
CA ILE A 4 -17.82 6.94 13.18
C ILE A 4 -18.40 7.97 14.14
N GLU A 5 -19.17 7.51 15.12
CA GLU A 5 -19.48 8.30 16.31
C GLU A 5 -18.17 8.58 17.06
N GLN A 6 -17.82 9.86 17.17
CA GLN A 6 -16.69 10.32 17.96
C GLN A 6 -17.07 10.32 19.44
N SER A 7 -16.49 9.42 20.22
CA SER A 7 -16.51 9.52 21.67
C SER A 7 -15.47 10.54 22.16
N SER A 8 -15.97 11.44 23.00
CA SER A 8 -15.38 12.69 23.46
C SER A 8 -14.27 12.48 24.50
N ASN A 9 -13.04 12.98 24.23
CA ASN A 9 -12.10 13.62 25.18
C ASN A 9 -10.61 13.52 24.78
N TYR A 10 -10.24 13.97 23.57
CA TYR A 10 -8.84 14.33 23.29
C TYR A 10 -8.79 15.65 22.53
N LYS A 11 -8.60 16.76 23.25
CA LYS A 11 -8.36 18.10 22.70
C LYS A 11 -6.85 18.32 22.50
N GLU A 12 -6.22 17.53 21.64
CA GLU A 12 -5.12 18.07 20.86
C GLU A 12 -5.76 18.59 19.57
N SER A 13 -5.60 19.88 19.29
CA SER A 13 -6.09 20.46 18.03
C SER A 13 -5.34 19.79 16.88
N VAL A 14 -5.92 18.76 16.31
CA VAL A 14 -5.36 18.07 15.14
C VAL A 14 -5.19 19.14 14.07
N PRO A 15 -3.96 19.43 13.61
CA PRO A 15 -3.76 20.43 12.57
C PRO A 15 -4.61 20.02 11.36
N LYS A 16 -5.35 20.98 10.79
CA LYS A 16 -6.12 20.76 9.56
C LYS A 16 -5.14 20.52 8.41
N LEU A 17 -4.76 19.27 8.20
CA LEU A 17 -3.93 18.85 7.08
C LEU A 17 -4.78 18.72 5.83
N LYS A 18 -4.32 19.29 4.72
CA LYS A 18 -4.93 19.10 3.41
C LYS A 18 -4.63 17.69 2.93
N VAL A 19 -5.67 16.87 2.77
CA VAL A 19 -5.56 15.54 2.17
C VAL A 19 -5.51 15.68 0.65
N ILE A 20 -4.46 15.12 0.03
CA ILE A 20 -4.28 15.06 -1.42
C ILE A 20 -4.49 13.60 -1.85
N LYS A 21 -5.39 13.37 -2.81
CA LYS A 21 -5.64 12.04 -3.37
C LYS A 21 -4.64 11.76 -4.47
N ASP A 22 -3.99 10.60 -4.44
CA ASP A 22 -3.15 10.10 -5.52
C ASP A 22 -3.69 8.74 -6.01
N PRO A 23 -4.25 8.66 -7.23
CA PRO A 23 -4.73 7.41 -7.82
C PRO A 23 -3.66 6.32 -7.91
N GLU A 24 -2.39 6.70 -8.04
CA GLU A 24 -1.25 5.79 -8.18
C GLU A 24 -0.93 5.01 -6.90
N LEU A 25 -1.59 5.37 -5.79
CA LEU A 25 -1.48 4.71 -4.48
C LEU A 25 -2.73 3.89 -4.13
N ARG A 26 -3.63 3.65 -5.09
CA ARG A 26 -4.75 2.70 -4.91
C ARG A 26 -4.25 1.26 -4.85
N GLU A 27 -5.04 0.37 -4.26
CA GLU A 27 -4.73 -1.06 -4.28
C GLU A 27 -4.64 -1.59 -5.71
N ARG A 28 -3.94 -2.72 -5.89
CA ARG A 28 -3.90 -3.45 -7.17
C ARG A 28 -5.32 -3.67 -7.71
N HIS A 29 -5.56 -3.30 -8.95
CA HIS A 29 -6.81 -3.62 -9.63
C HIS A 29 -6.87 -5.12 -9.89
N LEU A 30 -7.86 -5.81 -9.33
CA LEU A 30 -7.97 -7.27 -9.41
C LEU A 30 -8.82 -7.76 -10.59
N GLY A 31 -9.22 -6.87 -11.50
CA GLY A 31 -10.01 -7.20 -12.67
C GLY A 31 -11.28 -7.97 -12.32
N ASP A 32 -11.50 -9.11 -12.97
CA ASP A 32 -12.64 -10.01 -12.76
C ASP A 32 -12.73 -10.57 -11.33
N LEU A 33 -11.68 -10.44 -10.51
CA LEU A 33 -11.69 -10.86 -9.11
C LEU A 33 -12.20 -9.78 -8.14
N GLN A 34 -12.46 -8.57 -8.62
CA GLN A 34 -13.01 -7.49 -7.80
C GLN A 34 -14.32 -7.91 -7.12
N GLY A 35 -14.41 -7.68 -5.81
CA GLY A 35 -15.60 -8.00 -5.02
C GLY A 35 -15.80 -9.49 -4.71
N LEU A 36 -14.90 -10.37 -5.15
CA LEU A 36 -14.96 -11.79 -4.84
C LEU A 36 -14.14 -12.13 -3.60
N SER A 37 -14.63 -13.08 -2.80
CA SER A 37 -13.78 -13.77 -1.83
C SER A 37 -12.81 -14.72 -2.54
N LEU A 38 -11.71 -15.10 -1.87
CA LEU A 38 -10.74 -16.06 -2.40
C LEU A 38 -11.39 -17.41 -2.79
N ARG A 39 -12.40 -17.85 -2.02
CA ARG A 39 -13.12 -19.10 -2.28
C ARG A 39 -13.99 -19.00 -3.54
N GLU A 40 -14.55 -17.84 -3.82
CA GLU A 40 -15.37 -17.59 -5.01
C GLU A 40 -14.53 -17.38 -6.27
N ALA A 41 -13.40 -16.68 -6.14
CA ALA A 41 -12.49 -16.38 -7.24
C ALA A 41 -12.13 -17.63 -8.06
N ALA A 42 -11.73 -18.71 -7.37
CA ALA A 42 -11.35 -19.97 -8.01
C ALA A 42 -12.51 -20.64 -8.79
N LYS A 43 -13.77 -20.41 -8.37
CA LYS A 43 -14.96 -21.00 -9.00
C LYS A 43 -15.51 -20.12 -10.13
N LYS A 44 -15.58 -18.81 -9.91
CA LYS A 44 -16.23 -17.85 -10.82
C LYS A 44 -15.31 -17.42 -11.97
N SER A 45 -14.01 -17.27 -11.73
CA SER A 45 -13.04 -16.92 -12.78
C SER A 45 -11.73 -17.66 -12.58
N ARG A 46 -11.68 -18.91 -13.06
CA ARG A 46 -10.50 -19.77 -12.95
C ARG A 46 -9.26 -19.14 -13.58
N LYS A 47 -9.39 -18.51 -14.76
CA LYS A 47 -8.29 -17.83 -15.45
C LYS A 47 -7.76 -16.66 -14.63
N ALA A 48 -8.65 -15.81 -14.10
CA ALA A 48 -8.23 -14.68 -13.30
C ALA A 48 -7.61 -15.09 -11.96
N HIS A 49 -8.16 -16.12 -11.31
CA HIS A 49 -7.56 -16.70 -10.12
C HIS A 49 -6.16 -17.27 -10.39
N GLN A 50 -5.97 -17.99 -11.50
CA GLN A 50 -4.65 -18.49 -11.92
C GLN A 50 -3.65 -17.36 -12.17
N ALA A 51 -4.07 -16.29 -12.84
CA ALA A 51 -3.24 -15.09 -13.03
C ALA A 51 -2.88 -14.42 -11.69
N PHE A 52 -3.83 -14.32 -10.77
CA PHE A 52 -3.63 -13.70 -9.46
C PHE A 52 -2.65 -14.46 -8.56
N VAL A 53 -2.69 -15.80 -8.56
CA VAL A 53 -1.77 -16.65 -7.76
C VAL A 53 -0.47 -16.99 -8.50
N SER A 54 -0.31 -16.54 -9.74
CA SER A 54 0.92 -16.72 -10.51
C SER A 54 2.10 -16.03 -9.84
N HIS A 55 3.28 -16.61 -10.00
CA HIS A 55 4.54 -15.99 -9.59
C HIS A 55 5.11 -15.05 -10.67
N SER A 56 4.50 -15.00 -11.86
CA SER A 56 4.94 -14.12 -12.94
C SER A 56 4.55 -12.66 -12.62
N PRO A 57 5.53 -11.75 -12.47
CA PRO A 57 5.25 -10.39 -12.02
C PRO A 57 4.60 -9.51 -13.09
N ASP A 58 4.76 -9.87 -14.35
CA ASP A 58 4.23 -9.22 -15.56
C ASP A 58 2.81 -9.70 -15.93
N GLN A 59 2.30 -10.75 -15.28
CA GLN A 59 0.98 -11.30 -15.58
C GLN A 59 -0.14 -10.38 -15.11
N GLU A 60 -0.86 -9.80 -16.07
CA GLU A 60 -2.11 -9.09 -15.85
C GLU A 60 -3.26 -10.04 -15.45
N ILE A 61 -4.22 -9.50 -14.72
CA ILE A 61 -5.43 -10.25 -14.33
C ILE A 61 -6.55 -9.90 -15.34
N PRO A 62 -7.23 -10.88 -15.94
CA PRO A 62 -8.41 -10.66 -16.80
C PRO A 62 -9.43 -9.69 -16.18
N GLY A 63 -10.15 -8.96 -17.04
CA GLY A 63 -11.08 -7.89 -16.61
C GLY A 63 -10.40 -6.54 -16.37
N GLY A 64 -9.25 -6.29 -17.00
CA GLY A 64 -8.47 -5.05 -16.84
C GLY A 64 -7.75 -4.95 -15.51
N GLY A 65 -7.42 -6.09 -14.89
CA GLY A 65 -6.62 -6.14 -13.67
C GLY A 65 -5.12 -5.98 -13.93
N GLU A 66 -4.44 -5.40 -12.95
CA GLU A 66 -3.03 -5.03 -13.06
C GLU A 66 -2.12 -6.25 -12.84
N SER A 67 -0.94 -6.22 -13.47
CA SER A 67 0.20 -7.04 -13.08
C SER A 67 0.86 -6.52 -11.79
N LEU A 68 1.78 -7.30 -11.20
CA LEU A 68 2.55 -6.84 -10.06
C LEU A 68 3.56 -5.76 -10.48
N ASP A 69 4.10 -5.85 -11.69
CA ASP A 69 5.03 -4.86 -12.24
C ASP A 69 4.35 -3.51 -12.49
N GLN A 70 3.11 -3.51 -13.00
CA GLN A 70 2.33 -2.27 -13.17
C GLN A 70 2.10 -1.58 -11.82
N LEU A 71 1.63 -2.33 -10.82
CA LEU A 71 1.46 -1.84 -9.45
C LEU A 71 2.77 -1.27 -8.90
N TYR A 72 3.87 -2.01 -9.05
CA TYR A 72 5.20 -1.62 -8.59
C TYR A 72 5.64 -0.31 -9.24
N GLN A 73 5.57 -0.22 -10.57
CA GLN A 73 5.98 0.96 -11.34
C GLN A 73 5.21 2.21 -10.91
N ARG A 74 3.87 2.14 -10.83
CA ARG A 74 3.07 3.32 -10.48
C ARG A 74 3.31 3.81 -9.05
N CYS A 75 3.36 2.90 -8.08
CA CYS A 75 3.47 3.30 -6.68
C CYS A 75 4.86 3.82 -6.33
N THR A 76 5.91 3.23 -6.90
CA THR A 76 7.29 3.73 -6.72
C THR A 76 7.47 5.08 -7.40
N SER A 77 6.95 5.24 -8.62
CA SER A 77 6.95 6.53 -9.32
C SER A 77 6.21 7.62 -8.53
N SER A 78 5.07 7.30 -7.92
CA SER A 78 4.35 8.23 -7.04
C SER A 78 5.20 8.65 -5.83
N LEU A 79 5.81 7.69 -5.13
CA LEU A 79 6.66 8.00 -3.99
C LEU A 79 7.87 8.84 -4.39
N GLU A 80 8.52 8.55 -5.52
CA GLU A 80 9.60 9.39 -6.03
C GLU A 80 9.17 10.85 -6.25
N ARG A 81 8.00 11.06 -6.86
CA ARG A 81 7.46 12.43 -7.05
C ARG A 81 7.18 13.10 -5.71
N ILE A 82 6.60 12.37 -4.76
CA ILE A 82 6.31 12.89 -3.41
C ILE A 82 7.61 13.28 -2.71
N GLY A 83 8.62 12.41 -2.68
CA GLY A 83 9.90 12.68 -2.03
C GLY A 83 10.67 13.85 -2.66
N LYS A 84 10.62 13.97 -3.99
CA LYS A 84 11.22 15.13 -4.71
C LYS A 84 10.50 16.44 -4.39
N LYS A 85 9.17 16.41 -4.27
CA LYS A 85 8.33 17.59 -4.02
C LYS A 85 8.42 18.09 -2.57
N HIS A 86 8.51 17.17 -1.60
CA HIS A 86 8.42 17.47 -0.17
C HIS A 86 9.77 17.27 0.55
N ARG A 87 10.84 17.84 0.00
CA ARG A 87 12.19 17.75 0.59
C ARG A 87 12.25 18.50 1.92
N GLY A 88 12.79 17.86 2.95
CA GLY A 88 12.88 18.43 4.30
C GLY A 88 11.57 18.38 5.11
N GLU A 89 10.50 17.84 4.53
CA GLU A 89 9.20 17.71 5.17
C GLU A 89 8.92 16.28 5.63
N ARG A 90 7.92 16.11 6.50
CA ARG A 90 7.35 14.81 6.86
C ARG A 90 6.02 14.62 6.17
N VAL A 91 5.92 13.60 5.32
CA VAL A 91 4.70 13.24 4.61
C VAL A 91 4.10 11.95 5.20
N VAL A 92 2.79 11.95 5.38
CA VAL A 92 2.03 10.73 5.72
C VAL A 92 1.34 10.22 4.47
N VAL A 93 1.60 8.95 4.13
CA VAL A 93 0.93 8.26 3.03
C VAL A 93 0.06 7.15 3.61
N VAL A 94 -1.24 7.19 3.29
CA VAL A 94 -2.20 6.14 3.66
C VAL A 94 -2.58 5.38 2.40
N THR A 95 -2.37 4.06 2.40
CA THR A 95 -2.55 3.21 1.23
C THR A 95 -2.88 1.77 1.66
N HIS A 96 -2.77 0.82 0.74
CA HIS A 96 -3.20 -0.55 0.85
C HIS A 96 -2.04 -1.54 0.92
N ARG A 97 -2.35 -2.81 1.20
CA ARG A 97 -1.35 -3.83 1.49
C ARG A 97 -0.50 -4.19 0.27
N GLY A 98 -1.07 -4.26 -0.93
CA GLY A 98 -0.32 -4.55 -2.15
C GLY A 98 0.71 -3.47 -2.44
N VAL A 99 0.31 -2.20 -2.33
CA VAL A 99 1.20 -1.04 -2.46
C VAL A 99 2.32 -1.07 -1.42
N ILE A 100 2.00 -1.25 -0.14
CA ILE A 100 3.00 -1.30 0.94
C ILE A 100 4.05 -2.42 0.68
N ARG A 101 3.61 -3.57 0.17
CA ARG A 101 4.52 -4.68 -0.19
C ARG A 101 5.42 -4.34 -1.38
N ALA A 102 4.89 -3.67 -2.41
CA ALA A 102 5.69 -3.22 -3.54
C ALA A 102 6.76 -2.20 -3.11
N LEU A 103 6.38 -1.24 -2.25
CA LEU A 103 7.30 -0.24 -1.70
C LEU A 103 8.36 -0.84 -0.80
N TYR A 104 8.03 -1.89 -0.04
CA TYR A 104 9.03 -2.66 0.71
C TYR A 104 10.05 -3.32 -0.22
N LYS A 105 9.60 -3.98 -1.30
CA LYS A 105 10.50 -4.60 -2.28
C LYS A 105 11.41 -3.55 -2.92
N TRP A 106 10.89 -2.36 -3.17
CA TRP A 106 11.64 -1.25 -3.76
C TRP A 106 12.73 -0.71 -2.82
N ALA A 107 12.41 -0.49 -1.54
CA ALA A 107 13.34 0.11 -0.58
C ALA A 107 14.24 -0.90 0.17
N SER A 108 13.89 -2.19 0.17
CA SER A 108 14.67 -3.24 0.83
C SER A 108 15.69 -3.83 -0.12
N LEU A 109 16.97 -3.60 0.14
CA LEU A 109 18.08 -4.22 -0.60
C LEU A 109 18.30 -5.70 -0.22
N VAL A 110 17.64 -6.16 0.84
CA VAL A 110 17.78 -7.52 1.35
C VAL A 110 16.56 -8.30 0.89
N GLY A 111 16.75 -9.42 0.18
CA GLY A 111 15.70 -10.30 -0.36
C GLY A 111 14.81 -11.00 0.68
N ARG A 112 14.61 -10.39 1.85
CA ARG A 112 13.74 -10.86 2.92
C ARG A 112 12.29 -10.58 2.54
N SER A 113 11.40 -11.50 2.86
CA SER A 113 9.96 -11.27 2.76
C SER A 113 9.52 -10.11 3.66
N ALA A 114 8.56 -9.32 3.19
CA ALA A 114 7.93 -8.24 3.94
C ALA A 114 7.13 -8.74 5.16
N GLY A 115 6.92 -10.06 5.29
CA GLY A 115 6.13 -10.65 6.35
C GLY A 115 4.66 -10.23 6.30
N LYS A 116 3.99 -10.29 7.46
CA LYS A 116 2.59 -9.90 7.62
C LYS A 116 2.47 -8.39 7.77
N ILE A 117 1.74 -7.75 6.85
CA ILE A 117 1.37 -6.33 6.94
C ILE A 117 0.03 -6.25 7.67
N LEU A 118 0.03 -5.68 8.86
CA LEU A 118 -1.18 -5.53 9.68
C LEU A 118 -1.94 -4.26 9.27
N SER A 119 -3.24 -4.27 9.50
CA SER A 119 -4.03 -3.03 9.35
C SER A 119 -3.46 -1.96 10.27
N THR A 120 -3.46 -0.72 9.78
CA THR A 120 -2.95 0.47 10.49
C THR A 120 -1.50 0.38 10.98
N SER A 121 -0.70 -0.58 10.50
CA SER A 121 0.72 -0.63 10.82
C SER A 121 1.48 0.53 10.16
N ILE A 122 2.51 1.04 10.82
CA ILE A 122 3.29 2.18 10.37
C ILE A 122 4.66 1.69 9.85
N SER A 123 4.98 2.08 8.62
CA SER A 123 6.32 1.91 8.05
C SER A 123 6.93 3.27 7.78
N LYS A 124 8.20 3.45 8.13
CA LYS A 124 8.93 4.70 7.94
C LYS A 124 9.99 4.52 6.87
N PHE A 125 9.90 5.37 5.85
CA PHE A 125 10.87 5.45 4.77
C PHE A 125 11.58 6.81 4.86
N HIS A 126 12.87 6.84 4.57
CA HIS A 126 13.67 8.05 4.53
C HIS A 126 14.23 8.25 3.12
N PHE A 127 14.01 9.44 2.58
CA PHE A 127 14.49 9.86 1.27
C PHE A 127 15.60 10.89 1.42
N SER A 128 16.82 10.52 1.01
CA SER A 128 18.01 11.39 0.99
C SER A 128 18.80 11.13 -0.28
N ASP A 129 19.31 12.19 -0.90
CA ASP A 129 20.22 12.10 -2.06
C ASP A 129 19.67 11.23 -3.21
N GLY A 130 18.37 11.31 -3.44
CA GLY A 130 17.69 10.52 -4.48
C GLY A 130 17.48 9.04 -4.13
N LYS A 131 17.83 8.61 -2.91
CA LYS A 131 17.72 7.22 -2.46
C LYS A 131 16.68 7.07 -1.36
N TRP A 132 15.90 6.01 -1.45
CA TRP A 132 14.95 5.61 -0.43
C TRP A 132 15.54 4.51 0.46
N THR A 133 15.39 4.68 1.76
CA THR A 133 15.84 3.70 2.76
C THR A 133 14.71 3.39 3.72
N LEU A 134 14.54 2.10 4.06
CA LEU A 134 13.55 1.66 5.02
C LEU A 134 14.11 1.80 6.44
N GLN A 135 13.51 2.67 7.27
CA GLN A 135 13.94 2.89 8.66
C GLN A 135 13.21 1.99 9.65
N SER A 136 11.90 1.82 9.49
CA SER A 136 11.10 0.92 10.32
C SER A 136 9.98 0.30 9.50
N TRP A 137 9.57 -0.91 9.87
CA TRP A 137 8.62 -1.69 9.12
C TRP A 137 7.51 -2.27 10.00
N GLY A 138 6.25 -2.05 9.61
CA GLY A 138 5.10 -2.74 10.19
C GLY A 138 4.89 -2.49 11.69
N ASP A 139 5.24 -1.30 12.20
CA ASP A 139 5.08 -0.94 13.61
C ASP A 139 3.59 -0.87 13.98
N VAL A 140 3.20 -1.61 15.01
CA VAL A 140 1.85 -1.63 15.58
C VAL A 140 1.84 -1.31 17.08
N ASN A 141 2.92 -0.73 17.61
CA ASN A 141 3.05 -0.45 19.04
C ASN A 141 1.93 0.46 19.55
N HIS A 142 1.46 1.38 18.69
CA HIS A 142 0.33 2.27 18.98
C HIS A 142 -1.03 1.56 19.11
N LEU A 143 -1.16 0.31 18.63
CA LEU A 143 -2.38 -0.49 18.75
C LEU A 143 -2.41 -1.36 20.02
N ARG A 144 -1.29 -1.42 20.75
CA ARG A 144 -1.23 -2.18 21.99
C ARG A 144 -1.97 -1.37 23.07
N THR A 145 -3.14 -1.85 23.47
CA THR A 145 -3.76 -1.41 24.72
C THR A 145 -2.86 -1.83 25.89
N ARG A 146 -2.60 -0.88 26.80
CA ARG A 146 -1.88 -1.15 28.04
C ARG A 146 -2.68 -2.07 28.95
#